data_AF-A0A7V7E3Y3-F1
#
_entry.id   AF-A0A7V7E3Y3-F1
#
_cell.length_a   1.000
_cell.length_b   1.000
_cell.length_c   1.000
_cell.angle_alpha   90.00
_cell.angle_beta   90.00
_cell.angle_gamma   90.00
#
_symmetry.space_group_name_H-M   'P 1'
#
loop_
_entity.id
_entity.type
_entity.pdbx_description
1 polymer ?
#
loop_
_entity_poly.entity_id
_entity_poly.type
_entity_poly.pdbx_seq_one_letter_code
_entity_poly.pdbx_strand_id
1 'polypeptide(L)'
;MFRSLILLLSFVTCGCVGQSVTLVGRSTGLTSRSTFPVEQASNDVKFAFGKNVFVGRWSYFHGVSVIDDKGASVLDTKKSDKKVDRKDDRKDTVALSTPNGGIGSFFGSSRDGSILHCTFTYNEGRLKGLGMCEDTGGEMYDLSIN
;
A
#
# COMPACT_ATOMS: atom_id res chain seq x y z
N MET A 1 -45.52 22.71 31.20
CA MET A 1 -44.51 23.38 30.36
C MET A 1 -43.40 22.37 30.06
N PHE A 2 -43.50 21.61 28.97
CA PHE A 2 -42.46 20.68 28.53
C PHE A 2 -41.54 21.40 27.55
N ARG A 3 -40.31 21.71 27.97
CA ARG A 3 -39.26 22.27 27.12
C ARG A 3 -38.63 21.14 26.31
N SER A 4 -39.13 20.95 25.09
CA SER A 4 -38.43 20.17 24.05
C SER A 4 -37.17 20.92 23.62
N LEU A 5 -36.02 20.48 24.11
CA LEU A 5 -34.70 20.88 23.61
C LEU A 5 -34.18 19.73 22.75
N ILE A 6 -34.62 19.68 21.49
CA ILE A 6 -34.09 18.75 20.48
C ILE A 6 -32.78 19.37 19.99
N LEU A 7 -31.68 19.00 20.64
CA LEU A 7 -30.32 19.28 20.18
C LEU A 7 -30.06 18.45 18.92
N LEU A 8 -30.05 19.15 17.78
CA LEU A 8 -29.65 18.63 16.48
C LEU A 8 -28.27 17.97 16.59
N LEU A 9 -28.28 16.64 16.48
CA LEU A 9 -27.13 15.78 16.41
C LEU A 9 -26.49 15.97 15.02
N SER A 10 -25.63 16.98 14.88
CA SER A 10 -24.80 17.19 13.69
C SER A 10 -23.79 16.05 13.61
N PHE A 11 -24.17 14.96 12.95
CA PHE A 11 -23.25 13.90 12.54
C PHE A 11 -22.20 14.50 11.60
N VAL A 12 -21.01 14.76 12.15
CA VAL A 12 -19.82 15.10 11.37
C VAL A 12 -19.46 13.85 10.56
N THR A 13 -19.92 13.78 9.32
CA THR A 13 -19.39 12.85 8.32
C THR A 13 -18.01 13.34 7.92
N CYS A 14 -17.03 13.08 8.79
CA CYS A 14 -15.61 13.22 8.45
C CYS A 14 -15.32 12.15 7.38
N GLY A 15 -15.42 12.54 6.11
CA GLY A 15 -15.08 11.69 4.99
C GLY A 15 -13.59 11.39 5.05
N CYS A 16 -13.22 10.23 5.60
CA CYS A 16 -11.86 9.73 5.51
C CYS A 16 -11.51 9.57 4.02
N VAL A 17 -10.63 10.45 3.54
CA VAL A 17 -10.02 10.36 2.21
C VAL A 17 -9.06 9.16 2.25
N GLY A 18 -9.51 8.02 1.77
CA GLY A 18 -8.72 6.79 1.69
C GLY A 18 -8.92 6.13 0.34
N GLN A 19 -7.88 5.46 -0.14
CA GLN A 19 -7.93 4.66 -1.35
C GLN A 19 -8.54 3.30 -1.03
N SER A 20 -9.24 2.75 -2.01
CA SER A 20 -9.78 1.41 -1.98
C SER A 20 -8.72 0.42 -2.45
N VAL A 21 -8.26 -0.43 -1.55
CA VAL A 21 -7.39 -1.56 -1.83
C VAL A 21 -8.24 -2.82 -1.95
N THR A 22 -8.16 -3.47 -3.11
CA THR A 22 -8.88 -4.70 -3.44
C THR A 22 -7.88 -5.81 -3.67
N LEU A 23 -8.11 -6.98 -3.07
CA LEU A 23 -7.36 -8.20 -3.33
C LEU A 23 -8.29 -9.23 -3.98
N VAL A 24 -7.80 -9.95 -4.99
CA VAL A 24 -8.56 -10.99 -5.70
C VAL A 24 -7.72 -12.27 -5.74
N GLY A 25 -8.19 -13.34 -5.12
CA GLY A 25 -7.52 -14.64 -5.12
C GLY A 25 -7.57 -15.27 -6.51
N ARG A 26 -6.41 -15.67 -7.04
CA ARG A 26 -6.28 -16.15 -8.42
C ARG A 26 -6.85 -17.56 -8.60
N SER A 27 -6.70 -18.45 -7.63
CA SER A 27 -7.25 -19.80 -7.72
C SER A 27 -8.65 -19.88 -7.10
N THR A 28 -8.91 -19.07 -6.07
CA THR A 28 -10.15 -19.13 -5.30
C THR A 28 -11.25 -18.19 -5.82
N GLY A 29 -10.90 -17.13 -6.55
CA GLY A 29 -11.83 -16.06 -6.95
C GLY A 29 -12.35 -15.21 -5.79
N LEU A 30 -11.84 -15.41 -4.57
CA LEU A 30 -12.27 -14.67 -3.39
C LEU A 30 -11.79 -13.22 -3.48
N THR A 31 -12.65 -12.29 -3.11
CA THR A 31 -12.34 -10.86 -3.14
C THR A 31 -12.37 -10.27 -1.74
N SER A 32 -11.42 -9.38 -1.45
CA SER A 32 -11.37 -8.59 -0.23
C SER A 32 -11.19 -7.12 -0.58
N ARG A 33 -11.84 -6.23 0.17
CA ARG A 33 -11.77 -4.78 -0.06
C ARG A 33 -11.62 -4.04 1.25
N SER A 34 -10.68 -3.10 1.28
CA SER A 34 -10.38 -2.25 2.44
C SER A 34 -10.10 -0.83 2.00
N THR A 35 -10.54 0.16 2.77
CA THR A 35 -10.35 1.57 2.45
C THR A 35 -9.50 2.25 3.52
N PHE A 36 -8.36 2.79 3.13
CA PHE A 36 -7.41 3.47 4.04
C PHE A 36 -6.45 4.38 3.25
N PRO A 37 -5.79 5.36 3.91
CA PRO A 37 -4.81 6.21 3.23
C PRO A 37 -3.53 5.42 2.91
N VAL A 38 -3.33 5.06 1.64
CA VAL A 38 -2.24 4.18 1.19
C VAL A 38 -0.85 4.78 1.42
N GLU A 39 -0.73 6.10 1.31
CA GLU A 39 0.54 6.82 1.43
C GLU A 39 1.00 7.00 2.89
N GLN A 40 0.09 6.81 3.84
CA GLN A 40 0.42 6.88 5.26
C GLN A 40 0.80 5.49 5.74
N ALA A 41 1.89 5.39 6.52
CA ALA A 41 2.20 4.17 7.26
C ALA A 41 1.02 3.88 8.20
N SER A 42 0.10 3.05 7.74
CA SER A 42 -1.19 2.85 8.38
C SER A 42 -1.05 1.92 9.57
N ASN A 43 -1.84 2.18 10.61
CA ASN A 43 -2.17 1.20 11.64
C ASN A 43 -2.79 -0.06 10.99
N ASP A 44 -2.89 -1.13 11.77
CA ASP A 44 -3.39 -2.46 11.39
C ASP A 44 -4.47 -2.43 10.30
N VAL A 45 -4.06 -2.74 9.07
CA VAL A 45 -4.93 -2.96 7.91
C VAL A 45 -5.47 -4.39 7.97
N LYS A 46 -6.73 -4.55 7.58
CA LYS A 46 -7.42 -5.84 7.61
C LYS A 46 -7.84 -6.25 6.21
N PHE A 47 -7.64 -7.51 5.86
CA PHE A 47 -8.20 -8.13 4.65
C PHE A 47 -8.94 -9.40 5.05
N ALA A 48 -10.22 -9.49 4.69
CA ALA A 48 -11.07 -10.65 4.96
C ALA A 48 -11.28 -11.49 3.68
N PHE A 49 -10.96 -12.78 3.75
CA PHE A 49 -11.19 -13.78 2.71
C PHE A 49 -12.00 -14.94 3.29
N GLY A 50 -13.31 -14.94 3.06
CA GLY A 50 -14.20 -15.92 3.66
C GLY A 50 -14.15 -15.85 5.19
N LYS A 51 -13.58 -16.88 5.84
CA LYS A 51 -13.42 -16.96 7.31
C LYS A 51 -12.08 -16.41 7.81
N ASN A 52 -11.11 -16.24 6.92
CA ASN A 52 -9.77 -15.78 7.29
C ASN A 52 -9.74 -14.25 7.25
N VAL A 53 -9.26 -13.66 8.32
CA VAL A 53 -9.04 -12.21 8.41
C VAL A 53 -7.57 -11.99 8.70
N PHE A 54 -6.84 -11.44 7.73
CA PHE A 54 -5.44 -11.05 7.89
C PHE A 54 -5.41 -9.64 8.44
N VAL A 55 -4.72 -9.45 9.57
CA VAL A 55 -4.53 -8.15 10.21
C VAL A 55 -3.04 -7.89 10.29
N GLY A 56 -2.60 -6.71 9.87
CA GLY A 56 -1.20 -6.35 10.00
C GLY A 56 -0.81 -5.03 9.39
N ARG A 57 0.48 -4.86 9.14
CA ARG A 57 1.08 -3.56 8.86
C ARG A 57 1.17 -3.29 7.38
N TRP A 58 0.71 -2.11 6.99
CA TRP A 58 0.91 -1.53 5.67
C TRP A 58 2.07 -0.55 5.70
N SER A 59 3.02 -0.70 4.77
CA SER A 59 4.19 0.18 4.64
C SER A 59 4.29 0.69 3.22
N TYR A 60 4.47 2.00 3.08
CA TYR A 60 4.66 2.65 1.79
C TYR A 60 5.92 3.51 1.83
N PHE A 61 6.74 3.41 0.79
CA PHE A 61 7.97 4.17 0.62
C PHE A 61 7.85 4.98 -0.67
N HIS A 62 7.93 6.30 -0.52
CA HIS A 62 8.02 7.21 -1.66
C HIS A 62 9.42 7.09 -2.27
N GLY A 63 9.53 7.09 -3.60
CA GLY A 63 10.81 7.28 -4.27
C GLY A 63 11.22 6.18 -5.24
N VAL A 64 12.45 6.33 -5.74
CA VAL A 64 13.01 5.56 -6.85
C VAL A 64 13.64 4.28 -6.33
N SER A 65 13.14 3.14 -6.79
CA SER A 65 13.87 1.87 -6.66
C SER A 65 14.98 1.84 -7.71
N VAL A 66 16.23 1.89 -7.29
CA VAL A 66 17.39 1.67 -8.14
C VAL A 66 17.77 0.21 -8.03
N ILE A 67 17.71 -0.50 -9.15
CA ILE A 67 18.27 -1.84 -9.26
C ILE A 67 19.69 -1.65 -9.77
N ASP A 68 20.68 -1.92 -8.93
CA ASP A 68 22.08 -2.02 -9.33
C ASP A 68 22.51 -3.50 -9.37
N ASP A 69 23.73 -3.76 -9.86
CA ASP A 69 24.31 -5.11 -9.92
C ASP A 69 24.42 -5.81 -8.55
N LYS A 70 24.12 -5.11 -7.45
CA LYS A 70 24.19 -5.60 -6.07
C LYS A 70 22.82 -5.78 -5.43
N GLY A 71 21.73 -5.44 -6.11
CA GLY A 71 20.36 -5.67 -5.67
C GLY A 71 19.45 -4.45 -5.81
N ALA A 72 18.21 -4.59 -5.33
CA ALA A 72 17.26 -3.49 -5.30
C ALA A 72 17.54 -2.58 -4.09
N SER A 73 17.81 -1.30 -4.34
CA SER A 73 17.99 -0.26 -3.32
C SER A 73 16.91 0.81 -3.49
N VAL A 74 16.17 1.12 -2.42
CA VAL A 74 15.21 2.22 -2.40
C VAL A 74 15.96 3.52 -2.12
N LEU A 75 16.01 4.43 -3.09
CA LEU A 75 16.49 5.80 -2.88
C LEU A 75 15.34 6.66 -2.37
N ASP A 76 15.40 6.99 -1.09
CA ASP A 76 14.52 7.97 -0.47
C ASP A 76 14.83 9.37 -1.04
N THR A 77 13.94 9.90 -1.88
CA THR A 77 14.13 11.18 -2.58
C THR A 77 13.85 12.40 -1.70
N LYS A 78 13.52 12.24 -0.41
CA LYS A 78 13.14 13.38 0.44
C LYS A 78 14.28 14.26 0.98
N LYS A 79 15.54 14.08 0.57
CA LYS A 79 16.62 15.01 0.91
C LYS A 79 17.76 14.99 -0.10
N SER A 80 17.80 15.96 -1.00
CA SER A 80 19.04 16.69 -1.33
C SER A 80 18.81 17.79 -2.37
N ASP A 81 18.74 19.03 -1.89
CA ASP A 81 19.25 20.22 -2.58
C ASP A 81 20.79 20.14 -2.69
N LYS A 82 21.31 19.08 -3.33
CA LYS A 82 22.71 19.01 -3.72
C LYS A 82 22.76 18.68 -5.19
N LYS A 83 23.12 19.69 -5.99
CA LYS A 83 23.72 19.50 -7.31
C LYS A 83 24.85 18.49 -7.16
N VAL A 84 24.60 17.25 -7.57
CA VAL A 84 25.64 16.25 -7.76
C VAL A 84 26.10 16.43 -9.20
N ASP A 85 27.19 17.17 -9.39
CA ASP A 85 27.99 17.09 -10.61
C ASP A 85 28.51 15.66 -10.72
N ARG A 86 27.79 14.80 -11.45
CA ARG A 86 28.24 13.43 -11.73
C ARG A 86 28.75 13.37 -13.16
N LYS A 87 30.05 13.62 -13.28
CA LYS A 87 30.89 13.19 -14.38
C LYS A 87 31.50 11.85 -13.96
N ASP A 88 30.93 10.73 -14.39
CA ASP A 88 31.71 9.49 -14.54
C ASP A 88 30.95 8.37 -15.26
N ASP A 89 31.74 7.66 -16.03
CA ASP A 89 31.42 6.62 -16.99
C ASP A 89 30.91 5.32 -16.33
N ARG A 90 30.07 4.58 -17.10
CA ARG A 90 29.96 3.10 -17.07
C ARG A 90 29.24 2.45 -15.88
N LYS A 91 27.94 2.18 -16.06
CA LYS A 91 27.26 0.87 -15.91
C LYS A 91 25.75 1.08 -16.04
N ASP A 92 25.08 0.25 -16.83
CA ASP A 92 23.65 0.25 -17.15
C ASP A 92 22.77 0.09 -15.91
N THR A 93 22.77 1.09 -15.04
CA THR A 93 21.87 1.18 -13.90
C THR A 93 20.55 1.70 -14.47
N VAL A 94 19.68 0.78 -14.86
CA VAL A 94 18.33 1.13 -15.31
C VAL A 94 17.55 1.56 -14.07
N ALA A 95 17.63 2.85 -13.76
CA ALA A 95 16.73 3.47 -12.81
C ALA A 95 15.32 3.44 -13.44
N LEU A 96 14.49 2.48 -13.02
CA LEU A 96 13.05 2.52 -13.27
C LEU A 96 12.43 3.60 -12.37
N SER A 97 12.66 4.86 -12.72
CA SER A 97 12.11 6.00 -12.02
C SER A 97 10.72 6.36 -12.52
N THR A 98 9.70 6.15 -11.70
CA THR A 98 8.45 6.91 -11.84
C THR A 98 8.54 8.13 -10.93
N PRO A 99 8.58 9.37 -11.46
CA PRO A 99 8.73 10.57 -10.64
C PRO A 99 7.59 10.79 -9.63
N ASN A 100 6.43 10.16 -9.84
CA ASN A 100 5.24 10.28 -8.99
C ASN A 100 4.76 8.89 -8.53
N GLY A 101 5.60 8.16 -7.81
CA GLY A 101 5.22 6.86 -7.28
C GLY A 101 6.23 6.28 -6.30
N GLY A 102 5.86 5.12 -5.78
CA GLY A 102 6.63 4.40 -4.79
C GLY A 102 6.27 2.94 -4.75
N ILE A 103 6.96 2.22 -3.86
CA ILE A 103 6.71 0.82 -3.59
C ILE A 103 6.25 0.65 -2.16
N GLY A 104 5.55 -0.43 -1.89
CA GLY A 104 5.19 -0.75 -0.53
C GLY A 104 4.96 -2.24 -0.33
N SER A 105 4.72 -2.58 0.93
CA SER A 105 4.45 -3.94 1.34
C SER A 105 3.37 -3.99 2.40
N PHE A 106 2.70 -5.13 2.46
CA PHE A 106 1.81 -5.48 3.57
C PHE A 106 2.28 -6.80 4.16
N PHE A 107 2.25 -6.88 5.48
CA PHE A 107 2.48 -8.12 6.20
C PHE A 107 1.42 -8.27 7.27
N GLY A 108 0.59 -9.30 7.17
CA GLY A 108 -0.48 -9.57 8.13
C GLY A 108 -0.62 -11.03 8.47
N SER A 109 -1.16 -11.30 9.66
CA SER A 109 -1.41 -12.64 10.16
C SER A 109 -2.90 -12.85 10.39
N SER A 110 -3.38 -14.06 10.17
CA SER A 110 -4.71 -14.50 10.58
C SER A 110 -4.67 -15.31 11.87
N ARG A 111 -5.85 -15.61 12.43
CA ARG A 111 -6.01 -16.27 13.74
C ARG A 111 -5.54 -17.72 13.73
N ASP A 112 -5.57 -18.36 12.57
CA ASP A 112 -5.08 -19.72 12.32
C ASP A 112 -3.55 -19.79 12.18
N GLY A 113 -2.86 -18.65 12.24
CA GLY A 113 -1.40 -18.54 12.05
C GLY A 113 -0.99 -18.36 10.59
N SER A 114 -1.92 -18.34 9.64
CA SER A 114 -1.64 -18.05 8.25
C SER A 114 -1.11 -16.62 8.10
N ILE A 115 -0.11 -16.43 7.24
CA ILE A 115 0.50 -15.11 6.97
C ILE A 115 0.16 -14.71 5.55
N LEU A 116 -0.12 -13.43 5.33
CA LEU A 116 -0.30 -12.81 4.03
C LEU A 116 0.79 -11.75 3.84
N HIS A 117 1.60 -11.93 2.80
CA HIS A 117 2.65 -11.00 2.41
C HIS A 117 2.30 -10.37 1.07
N CYS A 118 2.29 -9.04 0.98
CA CYS A 118 2.06 -8.31 -0.26
C CYS A 118 3.25 -7.43 -0.62
N THR A 119 3.46 -7.26 -1.92
CA THR A 119 4.29 -6.21 -2.49
C THR A 119 3.48 -5.46 -3.53
N PHE A 120 3.60 -4.13 -3.57
CA PHE A 120 2.85 -3.30 -4.49
C PHE A 120 3.64 -2.09 -4.98
N THR A 121 3.23 -1.58 -6.12
CA THR A 121 3.63 -0.28 -6.66
C THR A 121 2.44 0.65 -6.62
N TYR A 122 2.67 1.92 -6.33
CA TYR A 122 1.61 2.92 -6.26
C TYR A 122 2.07 4.21 -6.96
N ASN A 123 1.21 4.75 -7.80
CA ASN A 123 1.39 5.99 -8.53
C ASN A 123 0.55 7.07 -7.84
N GLU A 124 1.22 7.92 -7.06
CA GLU A 124 0.63 9.04 -6.33
C GLU A 124 -0.08 10.02 -7.27
N GLY A 125 0.50 10.26 -8.46
CA GLY A 125 -0.08 11.19 -9.44
C GLY A 125 -1.39 10.70 -10.08
N ARG A 126 -1.65 9.39 -10.05
CA ARG A 126 -2.87 8.76 -10.57
C ARG A 126 -3.77 8.20 -9.47
N LEU A 127 -3.32 8.21 -8.22
CA LEU A 127 -3.95 7.54 -7.08
C LEU A 127 -4.28 6.07 -7.37
N LYS A 128 -3.40 5.39 -8.10
CA LYS A 128 -3.60 4.01 -8.54
C LYS A 128 -2.37 3.16 -8.29
N GLY A 129 -2.59 1.91 -7.97
CA GLY A 129 -1.50 0.96 -7.69
C GLY A 129 -1.90 -0.46 -8.01
N LEU A 130 -0.87 -1.29 -8.20
CA LEU A 130 -1.01 -2.70 -8.50
C LEU A 130 0.07 -3.46 -7.72
N GLY A 131 -0.25 -4.67 -7.32
CA GLY A 131 0.66 -5.54 -6.59
C GLY A 131 0.21 -6.98 -6.60
N MET A 132 0.90 -7.77 -5.80
CA MET A 132 0.56 -9.16 -5.55
C MET A 132 0.72 -9.48 -4.07
N CYS A 133 -0.12 -10.38 -3.59
CA CYS A 133 0.05 -11.00 -2.28
C CYS A 133 0.16 -12.51 -2.40
N GLU A 134 0.83 -13.12 -1.45
CA GLU A 134 0.95 -14.56 -1.29
C GLU A 134 0.64 -14.91 0.15
N ASP A 135 -0.21 -15.91 0.38
CA ASP A 135 -0.40 -16.48 1.71
C ASP A 135 0.53 -17.67 1.97
N THR A 136 0.60 -18.10 3.23
CA THR A 136 1.40 -19.28 3.63
C THR A 136 0.93 -20.60 3.02
N GLY A 137 -0.26 -20.64 2.45
CA GLY A 137 -0.78 -21.77 1.69
C GLY A 137 -0.36 -21.75 0.21
N GLY A 138 0.33 -20.71 -0.24
CA GLY A 138 0.72 -20.49 -1.63
C GLY A 138 -0.41 -19.94 -2.51
N GLU A 139 -1.53 -19.48 -1.93
CA GLU A 139 -2.55 -18.78 -2.72
C GLU A 139 -2.05 -17.38 -3.05
N MET A 140 -2.16 -17.05 -4.34
CA MET A 140 -1.75 -15.76 -4.88
C MET A 140 -2.96 -14.84 -5.04
N TYR A 141 -2.82 -13.58 -4.64
CA TYR A 141 -3.85 -12.57 -4.76
C TYR A 141 -3.36 -11.39 -5.61
N ASP A 142 -4.16 -10.97 -6.58
CA ASP A 142 -3.94 -9.73 -7.30
C ASP A 142 -4.40 -8.54 -6.44
N LEU A 143 -3.50 -7.59 -6.19
CA LEU A 143 -3.79 -6.38 -5.43
C LEU A 143 -3.97 -5.20 -6.38
N SER A 144 -5.05 -4.45 -6.19
CA SER A 144 -5.32 -3.21 -6.92
C SER A 144 -5.70 -2.08 -5.96
N ILE A 145 -5.17 -0.88 -6.20
CA ILE A 145 -5.43 0.33 -5.42
C ILE A 145 -6.15 1.34 -6.32
N ASN A 146 -7.28 1.89 -5.88
CA ASN A 146 -8.09 2.88 -6.60
C ASN A 146 -8.63 3.99 -5.71
#